data_AF-A0A3P7JDR4-F1
#
_entry.id   AF-A0A3P7JDR4-F1
#
_cell.length_a   1.000
_cell.length_b   1.000
_cell.length_c   1.000
_cell.angle_alpha   90.00
_cell.angle_beta   90.00
_cell.angle_gamma   90.00
#
_symmetry.space_group_name_H-M   'P 1'
#
loop_
_entity.id
_entity.type
_entity.pdbx_description
1 polymer ?
#
loop_
_entity_poly.entity_id
_entity_poly.type
_entity_poly.pdbx_seq_one_letter_code
_entity_poly.pdbx_strand_id
1 'polypeptide(L)'
;MSILFYNGDLDTQNNFLSAQNFVRNLAASQGLSVIREDTWRANYYRGIYADTDGGLRTLYDGNLHVISIRGAGQSAALTRPAQTLQVVRNFVRGLSYDNCLSALNLGAAPLLPDYSQQLNPDTSRMEADRIVNLPGLTFETNFNQYSGYLRGSDTHMLHYW
;
A
#
# COMPACT_ATOMS: atom_id res chain seq x y z
N MET A 1 16.12 -2.24 16.12
CA MET A 1 15.56 -2.48 14.78
C MET A 1 14.10 -2.89 14.94
N SER A 2 13.20 -2.46 14.06
CA SER A 2 11.79 -2.86 14.07
C SER A 2 11.46 -3.48 12.73
N ILE A 3 10.74 -4.60 12.71
CA ILE A 3 10.42 -5.35 11.49
C ILE A 3 8.92 -5.60 11.45
N LEU A 4 8.31 -5.31 10.30
CA LEU A 4 6.91 -5.58 10.01
C LEU A 4 6.79 -6.51 8.82
N PHE A 5 6.12 -7.64 9.02
CA PHE A 5 5.55 -8.45 7.95
C PHE A 5 4.06 -8.16 7.86
N TYR A 6 3.58 -7.76 6.68
CA TYR A 6 2.13 -7.61 6.46
C TYR A 6 1.70 -8.26 5.15
N ASN A 7 0.55 -8.94 5.19
CA ASN A 7 -0.01 -9.66 4.04
C ASN A 7 -1.51 -9.42 3.92
N GLY A 8 -2.02 -9.39 2.70
CA GLY A 8 -3.46 -9.50 2.45
C GLY A 8 -3.96 -10.92 2.72
N ASP A 9 -5.08 -11.07 3.40
CA ASP A 9 -5.62 -12.41 3.72
C ASP A 9 -6.35 -13.10 2.55
N LEU A 10 -6.58 -12.39 1.43
CA LEU A 10 -7.10 -12.95 0.17
C LEU A 10 -5.98 -13.25 -0.84
N ASP A 11 -4.72 -12.99 -0.48
CA ASP A 11 -3.58 -13.33 -1.34
C ASP A 11 -3.36 -14.85 -1.36
N THR A 12 -3.39 -15.45 -2.54
CA THR A 12 -3.13 -16.88 -2.75
C THR A 12 -1.70 -17.17 -3.20
N GLN A 13 -0.93 -16.18 -3.65
CA GLN A 13 0.45 -16.35 -4.09
C GLN A 13 1.40 -16.28 -2.89
N ASN A 14 1.29 -15.22 -2.08
CA ASN A 14 2.07 -15.03 -0.85
C ASN A 14 1.14 -14.95 0.37
N ASN A 15 0.40 -16.04 0.59
CA ASN A 15 -0.67 -16.08 1.58
C ASN A 15 -0.20 -15.78 3.02
N PHE A 16 -1.12 -15.22 3.82
CA PHE A 16 -0.83 -14.77 5.18
C PHE A 16 -0.45 -15.90 6.16
N LEU A 17 -0.91 -17.15 5.95
CA LEU A 17 -0.55 -18.28 6.81
C LEU A 17 0.91 -18.67 6.63
N SER A 18 1.40 -18.68 5.39
CA SER A 18 2.81 -18.91 5.08
C SER A 18 3.71 -17.86 5.74
N ALA A 19 3.32 -16.58 5.66
CA ALA A 19 4.05 -15.51 6.33
C ALA A 19 4.02 -15.66 7.86
N GLN A 20 2.86 -15.94 8.46
CA GLN A 20 2.76 -16.17 9.90
C GLN A 20 3.60 -17.35 10.38
N ASN A 21 3.58 -18.47 9.67
CA ASN A 21 4.37 -19.65 10.03
C ASN A 21 5.87 -19.40 9.88
N PHE A 22 6.28 -18.72 8.80
CA PHE A 22 7.67 -18.32 8.61
C PHE A 22 8.17 -17.46 9.79
N VAL A 23 7.41 -16.42 10.15
CA VAL A 23 7.82 -15.51 11.22
C VAL A 23 7.74 -16.19 12.59
N ARG A 24 6.79 -17.11 12.82
CA ARG A 24 6.73 -17.90 14.05
C ARG A 24 7.99 -18.76 14.23
N ASN A 25 8.45 -19.41 13.16
CA ASN A 25 9.67 -20.20 13.18
C ASN A 25 10.91 -19.32 13.36
N LEU A 26 10.97 -18.18 12.67
CA LEU A 26 12.02 -17.19 12.84
C LEU A 26 12.08 -16.71 14.30
N ALA A 27 10.95 -16.28 14.87
CA ALA A 27 10.85 -15.83 16.25
C ALA A 27 11.32 -16.89 17.25
N ALA A 28 10.88 -18.14 17.08
CA ALA A 28 11.33 -19.26 17.91
C ALA A 28 12.85 -19.48 17.82
N SER A 29 13.42 -19.41 16.60
CA SER A 29 14.87 -19.55 16.41
C SER A 29 15.69 -18.43 17.06
N GLN A 30 15.08 -17.26 17.25
CA GLN A 30 15.68 -16.09 17.88
C GLN A 30 15.36 -15.99 19.38
N GLY A 31 14.62 -16.96 19.94
CA GLY A 31 14.20 -16.94 21.35
C GLY A 31 13.19 -15.83 21.69
N LEU A 32 12.45 -15.33 20.69
CA LEU A 32 11.47 -14.27 20.87
C LEU A 32 10.14 -14.82 21.41
N SER A 33 9.51 -14.07 22.32
CA SER A 33 8.22 -14.40 22.93
C SER A 33 7.08 -13.61 22.30
N VAL A 34 5.89 -14.22 22.22
CA VAL A 34 4.67 -13.52 21.80
C VAL A 34 4.23 -12.56 22.90
N ILE A 35 4.16 -11.28 22.60
CA ILE A 35 3.59 -10.23 23.46
C ILE A 35 2.07 -10.18 23.32
N ARG A 36 1.57 -10.33 22.09
CA ARG A 36 0.14 -10.21 21.78
C ARG A 36 -0.22 -11.00 20.53
N GLU A 37 -1.35 -11.69 20.57
CA GLU A 37 -1.96 -12.35 19.42
C GLU A 37 -3.48 -12.19 19.50
N ASP A 38 -4.05 -11.34 18.64
CA ASP A 38 -5.47 -10.97 18.64
C ASP A 38 -5.86 -10.31 17.30
N THR A 39 -7.13 -9.90 17.18
CA THR A 39 -7.63 -9.13 16.04
C THR A 39 -7.38 -7.63 16.27
N TRP A 40 -6.87 -6.92 15.27
CA TRP A 40 -6.73 -5.46 15.31
C TRP A 40 -7.96 -4.76 14.71
N ARG A 41 -8.20 -3.51 15.11
CA ARG A 41 -9.37 -2.72 14.70
C ARG A 41 -9.04 -1.71 13.62
N ALA A 42 -9.73 -1.78 12.50
CA ALA A 42 -9.66 -0.80 11.41
C ALA A 42 -10.78 0.23 11.55
N ASN A 43 -10.41 1.51 11.45
CA ASN A 43 -11.37 2.58 11.34
C ASN A 43 -10.76 3.79 10.62
N TYR A 44 -11.43 4.24 9.56
CA TYR A 44 -11.03 5.42 8.82
C TYR A 44 -11.38 6.71 9.58
N TYR A 45 -12.60 6.79 10.12
CA TYR A 45 -13.09 7.97 10.83
C TYR A 45 -14.07 7.59 11.95
N ARG A 46 -13.53 7.36 13.14
CA ARG A 46 -14.27 6.83 14.32
C ARG A 46 -15.42 7.71 14.80
N GLY A 47 -15.44 8.99 14.44
CA GLY A 47 -16.57 9.88 14.72
C GLY A 47 -17.83 9.60 13.87
N ILE A 48 -17.69 8.87 12.77
CA ILE A 48 -18.79 8.55 11.84
C ILE A 48 -18.99 7.04 11.69
N TYR A 49 -17.91 6.27 11.64
CA TYR A 49 -17.95 4.83 11.37
C TYR A 49 -17.64 4.01 12.63
N ALA A 50 -18.31 2.86 12.76
CA ALA A 50 -17.97 1.88 13.79
C ALA A 50 -16.62 1.20 13.48
N ASP A 51 -15.92 0.78 14.53
CA ASP A 51 -14.70 -0.02 14.38
C ASP A 51 -15.04 -1.36 13.70
N THR A 52 -14.21 -1.74 12.72
CA THR A 52 -14.31 -3.03 12.03
C THR A 52 -13.08 -3.87 12.33
N ASP A 53 -13.14 -5.18 12.09
CA ASP A 53 -11.95 -6.02 12.15
C ASP A 53 -11.02 -5.68 10.99
N GLY A 54 -9.80 -5.24 11.31
CA GLY A 54 -8.76 -4.96 10.33
C GLY A 54 -7.98 -6.19 9.87
N GLY A 55 -7.98 -7.26 10.68
CA GLY A 55 -7.24 -8.49 10.45
C GLY A 55 -6.62 -9.02 11.74
N LEU A 56 -5.70 -9.97 11.62
CA LEU A 56 -4.98 -10.58 12.75
C LEU A 56 -3.66 -9.86 12.98
N ARG A 57 -3.23 -9.78 14.24
CA ARG A 57 -1.89 -9.35 14.61
C ARG A 57 -1.23 -10.35 15.55
N THR A 58 0.05 -10.62 15.31
CA THR A 58 0.95 -11.30 16.25
C THR A 58 2.15 -10.39 16.45
N LEU A 59 2.36 -9.96 17.69
CA LEU A 59 3.46 -9.10 18.10
C LEU A 59 4.42 -9.92 18.96
N TYR A 60 5.68 -9.94 18.57
CA TYR A 60 6.76 -10.54 19.35
C TYR A 60 7.55 -9.45 20.08
N ASP A 61 8.24 -9.83 21.14
CA ASP A 61 9.33 -9.01 21.68
C ASP A 61 10.42 -8.78 20.61
N GLY A 62 11.31 -7.82 20.87
CA GLY A 62 12.30 -7.39 19.86
C GLY A 62 11.71 -6.60 18.68
N ASN A 63 10.46 -6.12 18.77
CA ASN A 63 9.77 -5.30 17.74
C ASN A 63 9.58 -6.03 16.40
N LEU A 64 9.27 -7.32 16.43
CA LEU A 64 8.91 -8.12 15.26
C LEU A 64 7.39 -8.30 15.20
N HIS A 65 6.75 -7.71 14.19
CA HIS A 65 5.29 -7.69 14.06
C HIS A 65 4.84 -8.42 12.80
N VAL A 66 3.75 -9.19 12.91
CA VAL A 66 3.09 -9.87 11.79
C VAL A 66 1.63 -9.47 11.75
N ILE A 67 1.18 -8.90 10.64
CA ILE A 67 -0.15 -8.34 10.50
C ILE A 67 -0.83 -8.90 9.25
N SER A 68 -2.03 -9.48 9.36
CA SER A 68 -2.88 -9.69 8.20
C SER A 68 -3.79 -8.47 7.99
N ILE A 69 -4.09 -8.18 6.73
CA ILE A 69 -5.00 -7.10 6.33
C ILE A 69 -6.24 -7.73 5.71
N ARG A 70 -7.35 -7.62 6.42
CA ARG A 70 -8.62 -8.24 6.07
C ARG A 70 -9.16 -7.74 4.75
N GLY A 71 -9.44 -8.68 3.85
CA GLY A 71 -9.94 -8.44 2.51
C GLY A 71 -8.92 -7.90 1.50
N ALA A 72 -7.63 -7.83 1.86
CA ALA A 72 -6.59 -7.38 0.92
C ALA A 72 -6.03 -8.57 0.12
N GLY A 73 -5.64 -8.32 -1.13
CA GLY A 73 -4.92 -9.29 -1.96
C GLY A 73 -3.41 -9.09 -1.93
N GLN A 74 -2.71 -9.61 -2.94
CA GLN A 74 -1.24 -9.52 -3.09
C GLN A 74 -0.72 -8.07 -2.97
N SER A 75 -1.43 -7.12 -3.58
CA SER A 75 -1.16 -5.69 -3.45
C SER A 75 -2.11 -5.08 -2.42
N ALA A 76 -1.77 -5.23 -1.14
CA ALA A 76 -2.63 -4.77 -0.04
C ALA A 76 -2.88 -3.25 -0.10
N ALA A 77 -1.85 -2.45 -0.42
CA ALA A 77 -2.00 -1.00 -0.57
C ALA A 77 -2.97 -0.58 -1.68
N LEU A 78 -3.11 -1.40 -2.73
CA LEU A 78 -4.04 -1.15 -3.83
C LEU A 78 -5.47 -1.58 -3.46
N THR A 79 -5.62 -2.76 -2.86
CA THR A 79 -6.92 -3.38 -2.60
C THR A 79 -7.58 -2.91 -1.30
N ARG A 80 -6.78 -2.50 -0.31
CA ARG A 80 -7.20 -2.00 1.01
C ARG A 80 -6.31 -0.82 1.44
N PRO A 81 -6.38 0.33 0.74
CA PRO A 81 -5.48 1.46 0.96
C PRO A 81 -5.57 2.03 2.38
N ALA A 82 -6.78 2.23 2.91
CA ALA A 82 -7.00 2.79 4.24
C ALA A 82 -6.44 1.87 5.35
N GLN A 83 -6.74 0.58 5.29
CA GLN A 83 -6.23 -0.40 6.25
C GLN A 83 -4.70 -0.51 6.19
N THR A 84 -4.14 -0.55 4.98
CA THR A 84 -2.69 -0.63 4.78
C THR A 84 -2.00 0.63 5.29
N LEU A 85 -2.57 1.83 5.03
CA LEU A 85 -2.07 3.08 5.57
C LEU A 85 -2.08 3.06 7.11
N GLN A 86 -3.16 2.58 7.74
CA GLN A 86 -3.24 2.46 9.19
C GLN A 86 -2.13 1.55 9.74
N VAL A 87 -1.93 0.37 9.16
CA VAL A 87 -0.89 -0.58 9.57
C VAL A 87 0.51 0.04 9.46
N VAL A 88 0.86 0.58 8.28
CA VAL A 88 2.21 1.13 8.04
C VAL A 88 2.46 2.36 8.89
N ARG A 89 1.51 3.30 8.95
CA ARG A 89 1.64 4.53 9.73
C ARG A 89 1.75 4.23 11.22
N ASN A 90 0.97 3.29 11.75
CA ASN A 90 1.03 2.95 13.17
C ASN A 90 2.33 2.22 13.51
N PHE A 91 2.83 1.35 12.62
CA PHE A 91 4.15 0.74 12.79
C PHE A 91 5.28 1.78 12.83
N VAL A 92 5.35 2.67 11.83
CA VAL A 92 6.39 3.70 11.73
C VAL A 92 6.35 4.66 12.92
N ARG A 93 5.16 4.98 13.44
CA ARG A 93 4.99 5.93 14.56
C ARG A 93 4.95 5.27 15.94
N GLY A 94 5.10 3.95 16.03
CA GLY A 94 5.03 3.23 17.31
C GLY A 94 3.66 3.32 17.99
N LEU A 95 2.59 3.41 17.21
CA LEU A 95 1.21 3.49 17.71
C LEU A 95 0.57 2.10 17.76
N SER A 96 -0.43 1.92 18.62
CA SER A 96 -1.29 0.73 18.58
C SER A 96 -1.89 0.57 17.17
N TYR A 97 -1.98 -0.67 16.68
CA TYR A 97 -2.67 -0.97 15.42
C TYR A 97 -4.15 -0.60 15.44
N ASP A 98 -4.75 -0.40 16.63
CA ASP A 98 -6.13 0.07 16.80
C ASP A 98 -6.27 1.60 16.73
N ASN A 99 -5.15 2.32 16.50
CA ASN A 99 -5.15 3.76 16.31
C ASN A 99 -5.68 4.10 14.90
N CYS A 100 -6.92 4.59 14.85
CA CYS A 100 -7.63 4.91 13.62
C CYS A 100 -7.02 6.09 12.84
N LEU A 101 -7.44 6.24 11.58
CA LEU A 101 -6.95 7.31 10.69
C LEU A 101 -7.58 8.69 10.93
N SER A 102 -8.46 8.84 11.92
CA SER A 102 -9.22 10.07 12.16
C SER A 102 -8.37 11.33 12.40
N ALA A 103 -7.13 11.17 12.89
CA ALA A 103 -6.21 12.28 13.14
C ALA A 103 -5.29 12.60 11.93
N LEU A 104 -5.47 11.94 10.78
CA LEU A 104 -4.70 12.26 9.58
C LEU A 104 -5.37 13.40 8.80
N ASN A 105 -4.53 14.33 8.31
CA ASN A 105 -4.93 15.15 7.18
C ASN A 105 -4.91 14.29 5.93
N LEU A 106 -6.09 14.05 5.36
CA LEU A 106 -6.30 13.26 4.15
C LEU A 106 -6.40 14.14 2.90
N GLY A 107 -6.26 15.47 3.05
CA GLY A 107 -6.12 16.37 1.94
C GLY A 107 -4.88 16.01 1.12
N ALA A 108 -5.01 16.05 -0.20
CA ALA A 108 -3.89 15.84 -1.10
C ALA A 108 -2.76 16.82 -0.75
N ALA A 109 -1.57 16.28 -0.51
CA ALA A 109 -0.38 17.11 -0.34
C ALA A 109 -0.10 17.87 -1.65
N PRO A 110 0.38 19.13 -1.59
CA PRO A 110 0.82 19.82 -2.78
C PRO A 110 1.95 19.05 -3.45
N LEU A 111 2.02 19.12 -4.78
CA LEU A 111 3.12 18.52 -5.52
C LEU A 111 4.44 19.19 -5.12
N LEU A 112 5.51 18.39 -5.00
CA LEU A 112 6.84 18.98 -4.87
C LEU A 112 7.19 19.75 -6.16
N PRO A 113 7.99 20.83 -6.08
CA PRO A 113 8.33 21.65 -7.23
C PRO A 113 8.79 20.84 -8.46
N ASP A 114 9.60 19.82 -8.24
CA ASP A 114 10.14 18.96 -9.31
C ASP A 114 9.03 18.19 -10.07
N TYR A 115 7.93 17.84 -9.40
CA TYR A 115 6.78 17.15 -10.03
C TYR A 115 5.78 18.12 -10.66
N SER A 116 5.82 19.41 -10.28
CA SER A 116 4.91 20.41 -10.86
C SER A 116 5.24 20.74 -12.31
N GLN A 117 6.52 20.64 -12.70
CA GLN A 117 6.97 20.85 -14.09
C GLN A 117 6.47 19.74 -15.02
N GLN A 118 6.27 18.51 -14.52
CA GLN A 118 5.76 17.39 -15.32
C GLN A 118 4.29 17.53 -15.70
N LEU A 119 3.50 18.33 -14.99
CA LEU A 119 2.08 18.53 -15.32
C LEU A 119 1.87 19.43 -16.54
N ASN A 120 2.83 20.34 -16.81
CA ASN A 120 2.79 21.28 -17.91
C ASN A 120 4.11 21.23 -18.68
N PRO A 121 4.41 20.11 -19.36
CA PRO A 121 5.61 20.06 -20.17
C PRO A 121 5.45 21.04 -21.35
N ASP A 122 6.54 21.68 -21.77
CA ASP A 122 6.60 22.57 -22.96
C ASP A 122 6.50 21.77 -24.29
N THR A 123 5.62 20.77 -24.33
CA THR A 123 5.37 19.92 -25.49
C THR A 123 3.87 19.63 -25.57
N SER A 124 3.39 19.27 -26.76
CA SER A 124 1.98 18.92 -26.91
C SER A 124 1.65 17.67 -26.06
N ARG A 125 0.41 17.52 -25.58
CA ARG A 125 -0.02 16.31 -24.85
C ARG A 125 0.28 15.03 -25.62
N MET A 126 0.07 15.05 -26.93
CA MET A 126 0.38 13.93 -27.82
C MET A 126 1.88 13.59 -27.78
N GLU A 127 2.77 14.58 -27.84
CA GLU A 127 4.21 14.33 -27.77
C GLU A 127 4.67 13.90 -26.37
N ALA A 128 4.07 14.46 -25.31
CA ALA A 128 4.34 14.07 -23.92
C ALA A 128 3.96 12.60 -23.67
N ASP A 129 2.85 12.16 -24.24
CA ASP A 129 2.35 10.79 -24.09
C ASP A 129 3.04 9.81 -25.07
N ARG A 130 3.90 10.28 -25.98
CA ARG A 130 4.55 9.43 -27.00
C ARG A 130 5.57 8.48 -26.36
N ILE A 131 5.39 7.19 -26.60
CA ILE A 131 6.35 6.17 -26.20
C ILE A 131 7.50 6.17 -27.21
N VAL A 132 8.64 6.74 -26.82
CA VAL A 132 9.83 6.82 -27.69
C VAL A 132 10.72 5.58 -27.62
N ASN A 133 10.67 4.83 -26.52
CA ASN A 133 11.43 3.59 -26.33
C ASN A 133 10.66 2.64 -25.41
N LEU A 134 10.61 1.35 -25.75
CA LEU A 134 10.08 0.29 -24.89
C LEU A 134 11.20 -0.66 -24.47
N PRO A 135 11.51 -0.75 -23.16
CA PRO A 135 12.48 -1.73 -22.67
C PRO A 135 12.09 -3.15 -23.11
N GLY A 136 13.01 -3.86 -23.75
CA GLY A 136 12.79 -5.24 -24.21
C GLY A 136 12.21 -5.38 -25.61
N LEU A 137 11.91 -4.28 -26.32
CA LEU A 137 11.56 -4.32 -27.73
C LEU A 137 12.82 -4.59 -28.57
N THR A 138 12.78 -5.64 -29.40
CA THR A 138 13.94 -6.08 -30.21
C THR A 138 13.91 -5.56 -31.66
N PHE A 139 12.93 -4.73 -31.99
CA PHE A 139 12.76 -4.15 -33.33
C PHE A 139 12.26 -2.71 -33.24
N GLU A 140 12.48 -1.92 -34.30
CA GLU A 140 11.94 -0.57 -34.41
C GLU A 140 10.52 -0.60 -34.99
N THR A 141 9.58 0.07 -34.33
CA THR A 141 8.20 0.17 -34.80
C THR A 141 8.07 1.22 -35.90
N ASN A 142 7.32 0.91 -36.95
CA ASN A 142 7.02 1.86 -38.04
C ASN A 142 5.77 2.72 -37.79
N PHE A 143 5.26 2.74 -36.56
CA PHE A 143 4.12 3.54 -36.12
C PHE A 143 4.42 4.18 -34.76
N ASN A 144 3.72 5.28 -34.46
CA ASN A 144 3.82 5.93 -33.16
C ASN A 144 2.90 5.26 -32.15
N GLN A 145 3.40 5.10 -30.93
CA GLN A 145 2.63 4.62 -29.79
C GLN A 145 2.55 5.74 -28.75
N TYR A 146 1.45 5.77 -28.01
CA TYR A 146 1.19 6.78 -27.00
C TYR A 146 0.62 6.09 -25.78
N SER A 147 0.99 6.49 -24.57
CA SER A 147 0.35 6.03 -23.34
C SER A 147 0.23 7.20 -22.38
N GLY A 148 -0.96 7.40 -21.84
CA GLY A 148 -1.25 8.54 -20.98
C GLY A 148 -2.60 8.42 -20.29
N TYR A 149 -3.11 9.56 -19.83
CA TYR A 149 -4.40 9.63 -19.15
C TYR A 149 -5.30 10.69 -19.79
N LEU A 150 -6.53 10.30 -20.11
CA LEU A 150 -7.60 11.22 -20.48
C LEU A 150 -8.39 11.62 -19.23
N ARG A 151 -8.66 12.92 -19.09
CA ARG A 151 -9.48 13.44 -17.99
C ARG A 151 -10.95 13.22 -18.31
N GLY A 152 -11.59 12.27 -17.62
CA GLY A 152 -13.02 12.02 -17.74
C GLY A 152 -13.86 12.90 -16.79
N SER A 153 -13.31 13.26 -15.64
CA SER A 153 -13.91 14.21 -14.67
C SER A 153 -12.84 14.84 -13.79
N ASP A 154 -13.23 15.61 -12.77
CA ASP A 154 -12.31 16.18 -11.78
C ASP A 154 -11.65 15.11 -10.89
N THR A 155 -12.28 13.93 -10.77
CA THR A 155 -11.83 12.86 -9.88
C THR A 155 -11.47 11.57 -10.59
N HIS A 156 -11.73 11.48 -11.90
CA HIS A 156 -11.52 10.27 -12.69
C HIS A 156 -10.65 10.54 -13.92
N MET A 157 -9.63 9.71 -14.07
CA MET A 157 -8.77 9.67 -15.25
C MET A 157 -8.88 8.28 -15.89
N LEU A 158 -8.92 8.24 -17.21
CA LEU A 158 -8.92 7.01 -17.99
C LEU A 158 -7.52 6.81 -18.57
N HIS A 159 -6.86 5.72 -18.18
CA HIS A 159 -5.59 5.33 -18.79
C HIS A 159 -5.82 4.83 -20.22
N TYR A 160 -4.90 5.15 -21.13
CA TYR A 160 -4.87 4.62 -22.49
C TYR A 160 -3.45 4.24 -22.90
N TRP A 161 -3.34 3.31 -23.84
CA TRP A 161 -2.15 2.90 -24.58
C TRP A 161 -2.60 2.59 -26.01
#